data_AF-R9JFP9-F1
#
_entry.id   AF-R9JFP9-F1
#
_cell.length_a   1.000
_cell.length_b   1.000
_cell.length_c   1.000
_cell.angle_alpha   90.00
_cell.angle_beta   90.00
_cell.angle_gamma   90.00
#
_symmetry.space_group_name_H-M   'P 1'
#
loop_
_entity.id
_entity.type
_entity.pdbx_description
1 polymer ?
#
loop_
_entity_poly.entity_id
_entity_poly.type
_entity_poly.pdbx_seq_one_letter_code
_entity_poly.pdbx_strand_id
1 'polypeptide(L)'
;MHYLSHETVDSKNGIIINVAATAGNVHDSQPYIKRLDYIEETIGLKIQTACADSGYDTNLIHQQLSERNIDFYTPKRPGSKRGTAEFQRKDFQYDEEQVEFIYPGGKELPLNRLNRTTNTVTKEYRCPKAVCKDCPLRSRCIGEKGAEKRIQVNIFEETVQKNHKKDGTETHTRVLLLRQIWSEGCFAAQKARPNFFFGIFSYLLLEFYHKNSFFLLFIQLG
;
A
#
# COMPACT_ATOMS: atom_id res chain seq x y z
N MET A 1 27.42 -5.00 -3.79
CA MET A 1 26.41 -3.93 -3.95
C MET A 1 25.21 -4.57 -4.63
N HIS A 2 24.07 -4.66 -3.94
CA HIS A 2 22.86 -5.27 -4.49
C HIS A 2 21.99 -4.18 -5.11
N TYR A 3 21.31 -4.50 -6.21
CA TYR A 3 20.39 -3.60 -6.90
C TYR A 3 19.02 -4.27 -6.98
N LEU A 4 17.98 -3.45 -6.98
CA LEU A 4 16.60 -3.87 -7.23
C LEU A 4 16.21 -3.37 -8.61
N SER A 5 15.70 -4.25 -9.45
CA SER A 5 14.99 -3.84 -10.67
C SER A 5 13.53 -3.62 -10.33
N HIS A 6 12.92 -2.64 -10.99
CA HIS A 6 11.52 -2.27 -10.93
C HIS A 6 10.99 -2.29 -12.35
N GLU A 7 10.13 -3.26 -12.66
CA GLU A 7 9.66 -3.50 -14.01
C GLU A 7 8.15 -3.35 -14.11
N THR A 8 7.70 -2.61 -15.11
CA THR A 8 6.29 -2.40 -15.41
C THR A 8 5.91 -3.10 -16.70
N VAL A 9 4.85 -3.91 -16.64
CA VAL A 9 4.37 -4.73 -17.76
C VAL A 9 2.93 -4.38 -18.09
N ASP A 10 2.65 -4.07 -19.35
CA ASP A 10 1.29 -3.96 -19.87
C ASP A 10 0.64 -5.35 -19.95
N SER A 11 -0.34 -5.62 -19.08
CA SER A 11 -1.02 -6.93 -19.05
C SER A 11 -1.93 -7.21 -20.25
N LYS A 12 -2.25 -6.20 -21.06
CA LYS A 12 -3.07 -6.42 -22.27
C LYS A 12 -2.28 -7.15 -23.35
N ASN A 13 -1.00 -6.83 -23.47
CA ASN A 13 -0.15 -7.33 -24.56
C ASN A 13 1.10 -8.09 -24.05
N GLY A 14 1.35 -8.11 -22.74
CA GLY A 14 2.51 -8.77 -22.15
C GLY A 14 3.84 -8.07 -22.41
N ILE A 15 3.81 -6.76 -22.66
CA ILE A 15 5.02 -5.98 -23.02
C ILE A 15 5.55 -5.23 -21.81
N ILE A 16 6.86 -5.34 -21.56
CA ILE A 16 7.55 -4.51 -20.57
C ILE A 16 7.64 -3.09 -21.14
N ILE A 17 7.01 -2.13 -20.45
CA ILE A 17 6.94 -0.73 -20.89
C ILE A 17 7.92 0.17 -20.14
N ASN A 18 8.44 -0.28 -18.99
CA ASN A 18 9.41 0.48 -18.21
C ASN A 18 10.24 -0.45 -17.32
N VAL A 19 11.53 -0.15 -17.19
CA VAL A 19 12.48 -0.83 -16.29
C VAL A 19 13.31 0.24 -15.58
N ALA A 20 13.48 0.11 -14.27
CA ALA A 20 14.32 1.01 -13.49
C ALA A 20 15.09 0.27 -12.41
N ALA A 21 16.37 0.59 -12.22
CA ALA A 21 17.18 0.03 -11.14
C ALA A 21 17.32 1.01 -9.98
N THR A 22 17.25 0.50 -8.74
CA THR A 22 17.59 1.25 -7.52
C THR A 22 18.62 0.47 -6.70
N ALA A 23 19.29 1.14 -5.77
CA ALA A 23 20.15 0.46 -4.81
C ALA A 23 19.31 -0.47 -3.89
N GLY A 24 19.91 -1.57 -3.43
CA GLY A 24 19.27 -2.60 -2.61
C GLY A 24 18.74 -2.15 -1.24
N ASN A 25 19.16 -0.99 -0.77
CA ASN A 25 18.70 -0.38 0.48
C ASN A 25 17.50 0.58 0.29
N VAL A 26 17.07 0.81 -0.95
CA VAL A 26 15.90 1.62 -1.27
C VAL A 26 14.65 0.77 -1.08
N HIS A 27 13.68 1.26 -0.32
CA HIS A 27 12.42 0.54 -0.12
C HIS A 27 11.58 0.57 -1.41
N ASP A 28 11.01 -0.58 -1.77
CA ASP A 28 10.30 -0.82 -3.04
C ASP A 28 9.21 0.21 -3.36
N SER A 29 8.49 0.69 -2.35
CA SER A 29 7.44 1.69 -2.54
C SER A 29 7.96 3.08 -2.97
N GLN A 30 9.24 3.40 -2.75
CA GLN A 30 9.78 4.73 -2.99
C GLN A 30 9.82 5.11 -4.48
N PRO A 31 10.32 4.27 -5.41
CA PRO A 31 10.31 4.58 -6.83
C PRO A 31 8.91 4.50 -7.45
N TYR A 32 7.96 3.80 -6.82
CA TYR A 32 6.68 3.39 -7.44
C TYR A 32 5.95 4.54 -8.15
N ILE A 33 5.62 5.60 -7.42
CA ILE A 33 4.90 6.76 -7.97
C ILE A 33 5.71 7.45 -9.07
N LYS A 34 7.02 7.62 -8.87
CA LYS A 34 7.91 8.24 -9.87
C LYS A 34 8.05 7.41 -11.15
N ARG A 35 7.74 6.11 -11.14
CA ARG A 35 7.72 5.30 -12.37
C ARG A 35 6.39 5.43 -13.10
N LEU A 36 5.28 5.58 -12.36
CA LEU A 36 3.99 5.94 -12.97
C LEU A 36 4.12 7.26 -13.71
N ASP A 37 4.63 8.29 -13.05
CA ASP A 37 4.86 9.62 -13.64
C ASP A 37 5.68 9.51 -14.93
N TYR A 38 6.80 8.81 -14.86
CA TYR A 38 7.68 8.59 -16.01
C TYR A 38 6.95 7.93 -17.20
N ILE A 39 6.12 6.90 -16.94
CA ILE A 39 5.36 6.21 -18.00
C ILE A 39 4.32 7.13 -18.63
N GLU A 40 3.57 7.88 -17.82
CA GLU A 40 2.56 8.81 -18.34
C GLU A 40 3.21 9.94 -19.14
N GLU A 41 4.36 10.45 -18.69
CA GLU A 41 5.11 11.54 -19.35
C GLU A 41 5.82 11.09 -20.64
N THR A 42 6.47 9.92 -20.64
CA THR A 42 7.31 9.49 -21.76
C THR A 42 6.56 8.68 -22.81
N ILE A 43 5.63 7.83 -22.39
CA ILE A 43 4.88 6.94 -23.29
C ILE A 43 3.50 7.54 -23.62
N GLY A 44 3.04 8.52 -22.85
CA GLY A 44 1.71 9.14 -23.06
C GLY A 44 0.56 8.20 -22.71
N LEU A 45 0.81 7.14 -21.94
CA LEU A 45 -0.19 6.16 -21.55
C LEU A 45 -0.91 6.62 -20.29
N LYS A 46 -2.23 6.84 -20.37
CA LYS A 46 -3.05 7.08 -19.19
C LYS A 46 -3.32 5.78 -18.45
N ILE A 47 -2.81 5.67 -17.23
CA ILE A 47 -2.99 4.48 -16.40
C ILE A 47 -4.38 4.51 -15.78
N GLN A 48 -5.09 3.38 -15.80
CA GLN A 48 -6.43 3.26 -15.21
C GLN A 48 -6.47 2.25 -14.07
N THR A 49 -5.64 1.21 -14.16
CA THR A 49 -5.57 0.16 -13.14
C THR A 49 -4.11 -0.14 -12.84
N ALA A 50 -3.79 -0.28 -11.56
CA ALA A 50 -2.46 -0.64 -11.14
C ALA A 50 -2.54 -1.89 -10.25
N CYS A 51 -1.61 -2.82 -10.46
CA CYS A 51 -1.43 -3.94 -9.57
C CYS A 51 0.02 -3.96 -9.06
N ALA A 52 0.24 -4.51 -7.89
CA ALA A 52 1.58 -4.65 -7.34
C ALA A 52 1.64 -5.80 -6.33
N ASP A 53 2.85 -6.17 -5.93
CA ASP A 53 3.02 -7.09 -4.81
C ASP A 53 2.42 -6.51 -3.52
N SER A 54 2.13 -7.39 -2.56
CA SER A 54 1.77 -7.01 -1.21
C SER A 54 2.73 -5.97 -0.62
N GLY A 55 4.03 -6.00 -0.91
CA GLY A 55 5.03 -5.00 -0.50
C GLY A 55 4.64 -3.53 -0.77
N TYR A 56 3.83 -3.28 -1.80
CA TYR A 56 3.38 -1.95 -2.23
C TYR A 56 2.06 -1.51 -1.58
N ASP A 57 1.41 -2.38 -0.81
CA ASP A 57 0.23 -2.08 0.00
C ASP A 57 0.60 -1.10 1.13
N THR A 58 0.67 0.18 0.78
CA THR A 58 1.06 1.28 1.66
C THR A 58 0.06 2.43 1.55
N ASN A 59 -0.21 3.08 2.69
CA ASN A 59 -1.24 4.12 2.78
C ASN A 59 -1.01 5.27 1.78
N LEU A 60 0.25 5.70 1.60
CA LEU A 60 0.59 6.75 0.64
C LEU A 60 0.35 6.33 -0.82
N ILE A 61 0.67 5.09 -1.21
CA ILE A 61 0.39 4.62 -2.59
C ILE A 61 -1.11 4.57 -2.84
N HIS A 62 -1.90 4.05 -1.89
CA HIS A 62 -3.36 4.07 -2.00
C HIS A 62 -3.92 5.48 -2.20
N GLN A 63 -3.41 6.44 -1.43
CA GLN A 63 -3.82 7.83 -1.55
C GLN A 63 -3.47 8.42 -2.92
N GLN A 64 -2.21 8.31 -3.33
CA GLN A 64 -1.71 8.90 -4.57
C GLN A 64 -2.38 8.29 -5.82
N LEU A 65 -2.66 7.00 -5.81
CA LEU A 65 -3.40 6.36 -6.90
C LEU A 65 -4.88 6.76 -6.90
N SER A 66 -5.50 6.90 -5.72
CA SER A 66 -6.88 7.38 -5.62
C SER A 66 -7.02 8.81 -6.13
N GLU A 67 -6.08 9.72 -5.82
CA GLU A 67 -6.06 11.10 -6.32
C GLU A 67 -5.94 11.17 -7.85
N ARG A 68 -5.30 10.17 -8.45
CA ARG A 68 -5.15 10.02 -9.91
C ARG A 68 -6.31 9.27 -10.57
N ASN A 69 -7.31 8.83 -9.80
CA ASN A 69 -8.38 7.95 -10.27
C ASN A 69 -7.86 6.64 -10.90
N ILE A 70 -6.79 6.09 -10.33
CA ILE A 70 -6.22 4.80 -10.73
C ILE A 70 -6.69 3.74 -9.75
N ASP A 71 -7.34 2.70 -10.26
CA ASP A 71 -7.77 1.56 -9.46
C ASP A 71 -6.57 0.70 -9.04
N PHE A 72 -6.27 0.68 -7.75
CA PHE A 72 -5.16 -0.11 -7.22
C PHE A 72 -5.60 -1.45 -6.62
N TYR A 73 -4.80 -2.49 -6.86
CA TYR A 73 -5.01 -3.85 -6.36
C TYR A 73 -3.71 -4.50 -5.88
N THR A 74 -3.74 -5.11 -4.70
CA THR A 74 -2.63 -5.89 -4.13
C THR A 74 -3.14 -7.23 -3.59
N PRO A 75 -2.27 -8.25 -3.47
CA PRO A 75 -2.59 -9.43 -2.70
C PRO A 75 -2.99 -9.07 -1.27
N LYS A 76 -4.06 -9.70 -0.78
CA LYS A 76 -4.54 -9.49 0.60
C LYS A 76 -3.46 -9.89 1.60
N ARG A 77 -3.06 -8.95 2.45
CA ARG A 77 -2.17 -9.28 3.58
C ARG A 77 -2.99 -9.92 4.72
N PRO A 78 -2.43 -10.93 5.40
CA PRO A 78 -3.05 -11.42 6.63
C PRO A 78 -3.13 -10.27 7.64
N GLY A 79 -4.30 -10.14 8.29
CA GLY A 79 -4.50 -9.10 9.30
C GLY A 79 -3.45 -9.21 10.41
N SER A 80 -3.00 -8.07 10.92
CA SER A 80 -2.11 -8.05 12.08
C SER A 80 -2.82 -8.68 13.30
N LYS A 81 -2.05 -9.36 14.15
CA LYS A 81 -2.58 -9.93 15.39
C LYS A 81 -3.18 -8.80 16.22
N ARG A 82 -4.45 -8.94 16.59
CA ARG A 82 -5.14 -8.00 17.47
C ARG A 82 -4.42 -7.98 18.83
N GLY A 83 -4.36 -6.79 19.43
CA GLY A 83 -3.83 -6.67 20.79
C GLY A 83 -4.63 -7.50 21.79
N THR A 84 -4.05 -7.78 22.96
CA THR A 84 -4.68 -8.57 24.03
C THR A 84 -5.76 -7.82 24.80
N ALA A 85 -5.98 -6.53 24.52
CA ALA A 85 -7.04 -5.75 25.14
C ALA A 85 -8.41 -6.17 24.61
N GLU A 86 -9.39 -6.24 25.51
CA GLU A 86 -10.79 -6.50 25.17
C GLU A 86 -11.39 -5.36 24.34
N PHE A 87 -11.24 -4.11 24.81
CA PHE A 87 -11.72 -2.94 24.09
C PHE A 87 -10.80 -2.58 22.92
N GLN A 88 -11.35 -2.65 21.72
CA GLN A 88 -10.74 -2.30 20.45
C GLN A 88 -11.16 -0.89 20.03
N ARG A 89 -10.53 -0.36 18.98
CA ARG A 89 -10.83 0.99 18.47
C ARG A 89 -12.32 1.20 18.16
N LYS A 90 -13.01 0.17 17.66
CA LYS A 90 -14.45 0.21 17.35
C LYS A 90 -15.34 0.50 18.57
N ASP A 91 -14.83 0.25 19.77
CA ASP A 91 -15.56 0.49 21.01
C ASP A 91 -15.39 1.93 21.50
N PHE A 92 -14.60 2.77 20.79
CA PHE A 92 -14.39 4.18 21.10
C PHE A 92 -15.13 5.02 20.07
N GLN A 93 -15.93 5.97 20.56
CA GLN A 93 -16.60 6.95 19.69
C GLN A 93 -15.61 8.05 19.32
N TYR A 94 -15.59 8.48 18.06
CA TYR A 94 -14.79 9.63 17.64
C TYR A 94 -15.65 10.88 17.68
N ASP A 95 -15.16 11.93 18.34
CA ASP A 95 -15.73 13.27 18.32
C ASP A 95 -14.93 14.11 17.32
N GLU A 96 -15.60 14.52 16.24
CA GLU A 96 -14.99 15.32 15.17
C GLU A 96 -14.81 16.79 15.57
N GLU A 97 -15.66 17.32 16.44
CA GLU A 97 -15.63 18.73 16.88
C GLU A 97 -14.44 18.97 17.81
N GLN A 98 -14.25 18.08 18.79
CA GLN A 98 -13.14 18.15 19.75
C GLN A 98 -11.87 17.41 19.27
N VAL A 99 -11.95 16.67 18.16
CA VAL A 99 -10.85 15.89 17.58
C VAL A 99 -10.26 14.93 18.63
N GLU A 100 -11.11 14.08 19.18
CA GLU A 100 -10.74 13.15 20.24
C GLU A 100 -11.54 11.85 20.20
N PHE A 101 -11.06 10.83 20.92
CA PHE A 101 -11.83 9.61 21.12
C PHE A 101 -12.46 9.58 22.50
N ILE A 102 -13.75 9.27 22.55
CA ILE A 102 -14.50 9.08 23.78
C ILE A 102 -14.49 7.59 24.13
N TYR A 103 -14.02 7.32 25.34
CA TYR A 103 -13.99 6.02 25.97
C TYR A 103 -15.39 5.56 26.40
N PRO A 104 -15.74 4.25 26.36
CA PRO A 104 -17.01 3.73 26.89
C PRO A 104 -17.36 4.16 28.33
N GLY A 105 -16.36 4.43 29.17
CA GLY A 105 -16.55 4.96 30.53
C GLY A 105 -16.59 6.48 30.62
N GLY A 106 -16.81 7.20 29.51
CA GLY A 106 -16.98 8.66 29.47
C GLY A 106 -15.69 9.48 29.60
N LYS A 107 -14.52 8.88 29.35
CA LYS A 107 -13.21 9.56 29.43
C LYS A 107 -12.67 9.90 28.04
N GLU A 108 -11.97 11.02 27.94
CA GLU A 108 -11.45 11.52 26.66
C GLU A 108 -10.03 11.01 26.36
N LEU A 109 -9.76 10.83 25.07
CA LEU A 109 -8.47 10.51 24.49
C LEU A 109 -8.14 11.59 23.46
N PRO A 110 -7.57 12.73 23.89
CA PRO A 110 -7.24 13.83 23.00
C PRO A 110 -6.12 13.44 22.03
N LEU A 111 -6.05 14.18 20.91
CA LEU A 111 -4.94 14.09 19.98
C LEU A 111 -3.64 14.47 20.69
N ASN A 112 -2.71 13.52 20.77
CA ASN A 112 -1.43 13.70 21.45
C ASN A 112 -0.33 14.18 20.49
N ARG A 113 -0.22 13.54 19.31
CA ARG A 113 0.79 13.91 18.31
C ARG A 113 0.49 13.36 16.91
N LEU A 114 1.17 13.92 15.92
CA LEU A 114 1.30 13.32 14.60
C LEU A 114 2.63 12.57 14.50
N ASN A 115 2.57 11.33 14.03
CA ASN A 115 3.74 10.51 13.72
C ASN A 115 3.86 10.40 12.19
N ARG A 116 5.02 10.75 11.65
CA ARG A 116 5.29 10.69 10.20
C ARG A 116 6.39 9.67 9.91
N THR A 117 6.14 8.82 8.93
CA THR A 117 7.16 7.98 8.30
C THR A 117 7.18 8.26 6.80
N THR A 118 8.05 7.57 6.06
CA THR A 118 8.19 7.72 4.61
C THR A 118 6.86 7.54 3.85
N ASN A 119 6.03 6.58 4.26
CA ASN A 119 4.82 6.18 3.51
C ASN A 119 3.51 6.42 4.28
N THR A 120 3.55 7.12 5.42
CA THR A 120 2.35 7.34 6.22
C THR A 120 2.46 8.51 7.18
N VAL A 121 1.31 9.12 7.48
CA VAL A 121 1.11 10.00 8.63
C VAL A 121 0.01 9.40 9.51
N THR A 122 0.27 9.32 10.81
CA THR A 122 -0.62 8.71 11.78
C THR A 122 -0.92 9.69 12.91
N LYS A 123 -2.20 9.95 13.16
CA LYS A 123 -2.69 10.66 14.36
C LYS A 123 -2.63 9.71 15.54
N GLU A 124 -1.94 10.09 16.61
CA GLU A 124 -1.89 9.34 17.86
C GLU A 124 -2.73 10.04 18.91
N TYR A 125 -3.73 9.33 19.41
CA TYR A 125 -4.61 9.73 20.51
C TYR A 125 -4.24 8.93 21.75
N ARG A 126 -4.21 9.59 22.91
CA ARG A 126 -3.70 8.97 24.14
C ARG A 126 -4.48 9.43 25.34
N CYS A 127 -4.85 8.48 26.19
CA CYS A 127 -5.37 8.80 27.52
C CYS A 127 -4.19 9.12 28.47
N PRO A 128 -4.25 10.21 29.26
CA PRO A 128 -3.23 10.51 30.26
C PRO A 128 -3.02 9.36 31.25
N LYS A 129 -1.77 9.08 31.62
CA LYS A 129 -1.43 7.97 32.54
C LYS A 129 -2.14 8.05 33.88
N ALA A 130 -2.24 9.26 34.44
CA ALA A 130 -2.92 9.50 35.71
C ALA A 130 -4.40 9.07 35.63
N VAL A 131 -5.08 9.43 34.54
CA VAL A 131 -6.48 9.09 34.29
C VAL A 131 -6.68 7.57 34.08
N CYS A 132 -5.71 6.91 33.45
CA CYS A 132 -5.70 5.46 33.22
C CYS A 132 -5.35 4.64 34.47
N LYS A 133 -4.65 5.21 35.46
CA LYS A 133 -4.21 4.49 36.66
C LYS A 133 -5.40 4.08 37.51
N ASP A 134 -6.30 5.02 37.74
CA ASP A 134 -7.49 4.83 38.60
C ASP A 134 -8.75 4.49 37.78
N CYS A 135 -8.57 4.02 36.54
CA CYS A 135 -9.70 3.65 35.67
C CYS A 135 -10.22 2.25 36.02
N PRO A 136 -11.51 2.09 36.37
CA PRO A 136 -12.07 0.78 36.76
C PRO A 136 -12.03 -0.25 35.61
N LEU A 137 -11.97 0.23 34.38
CA LEU A 137 -11.98 -0.60 33.18
C LEU A 137 -10.59 -0.74 32.54
N ARG A 138 -9.53 -0.39 33.29
CA ARG A 138 -8.13 -0.42 32.83
C ARG A 138 -7.73 -1.78 32.24
N SER A 139 -8.06 -2.88 32.93
CA SER A 139 -7.71 -4.25 32.54
C SER A 139 -8.36 -4.69 31.22
N ARG A 140 -9.54 -4.15 30.90
CA ARG A 140 -10.27 -4.42 29.65
C ARG A 140 -9.78 -3.51 28.52
N CYS A 141 -9.37 -2.29 28.86
CA CYS A 141 -8.99 -1.24 27.90
C CYS A 141 -7.54 -1.35 27.41
N ILE A 142 -6.62 -1.78 28.28
CA ILE A 142 -5.18 -1.79 28.06
C ILE A 142 -4.70 -3.24 28.11
N GLY A 143 -3.92 -3.66 27.12
CA GLY A 143 -3.34 -5.00 27.11
C GLY A 143 -2.33 -5.19 28.25
N GLU A 144 -2.01 -6.44 28.57
CA GLU A 144 -1.22 -6.85 29.75
C GLU A 144 0.07 -6.04 30.01
N LYS A 145 0.77 -5.61 28.95
CA LYS A 145 2.04 -4.87 29.03
C LYS A 145 1.90 -3.35 28.89
N GLY A 146 0.68 -2.83 28.76
CA GLY A 146 0.44 -1.41 28.50
C GLY A 146 0.30 -0.58 29.77
N ALA A 147 0.83 0.64 29.75
CA ALA A 147 0.67 1.61 30.85
C ALA A 147 -0.58 2.50 30.67
N GLU A 148 -1.03 2.70 29.43
CA GLU A 148 -2.06 3.66 29.02
C GLU A 148 -2.74 3.21 27.73
N LYS A 149 -3.92 3.78 27.44
CA LYS A 149 -4.58 3.57 26.15
C LYS A 149 -3.99 4.50 25.09
N ARG A 150 -3.67 3.92 23.93
CA ARG A 150 -3.28 4.64 22.71
C ARG A 150 -4.15 4.16 21.56
N ILE A 151 -4.59 5.09 20.72
CA ILE A 151 -5.26 4.83 19.45
C ILE A 151 -4.45 5.53 18.38
N GLN A 152 -4.07 4.78 17.35
CA GLN A 152 -3.34 5.29 16.20
C GLN A 152 -4.24 5.20 14.98
N VAL A 153 -4.44 6.33 14.32
CA VAL A 153 -5.31 6.45 13.14
C VAL A 153 -4.50 6.99 11.98
N ASN A 154 -4.49 6.25 10.87
CA ASN A 154 -3.87 6.72 9.65
C ASN A 154 -4.71 7.84 9.02
N ILE A 155 -4.08 8.90 8.52
CA ILE A 155 -4.83 9.95 7.82
C ILE A 155 -5.45 9.48 6.49
N PHE A 156 -4.90 8.43 5.88
CA PHE A 156 -5.38 7.85 4.62
C PHE A 156 -6.16 6.53 4.84
N GLU A 157 -6.56 6.24 6.08
CA GLU A 157 -7.25 4.98 6.41
C GLU A 157 -8.50 4.76 5.57
N GLU A 158 -9.31 5.81 5.39
CA GLU A 158 -10.54 5.71 4.60
C GLU A 158 -10.26 5.31 3.15
N THR A 159 -9.25 5.94 2.52
CA THR A 159 -8.82 5.63 1.15
C THR A 159 -8.33 4.18 1.03
N VAL A 160 -7.59 3.70 2.02
CA VAL A 160 -7.11 2.31 2.06
C VAL A 160 -8.29 1.34 2.23
N GLN A 161 -9.18 1.60 3.18
CA GLN A 161 -10.38 0.79 3.38
C GLN A 161 -11.27 0.74 2.14
N LYS A 162 -11.46 1.88 1.46
CA LYS A 162 -12.21 1.95 0.20
C LYS A 162 -11.57 1.07 -0.88
N ASN A 163 -10.24 1.07 -0.98
CA ASN A 163 -9.53 0.20 -1.92
C ASN A 163 -9.67 -1.28 -1.55
N HIS A 164 -9.48 -1.65 -0.28
CA HIS A 164 -9.60 -3.03 0.19
C HIS A 164 -11.04 -3.58 0.16
N LYS A 165 -12.08 -2.73 0.02
CA LYS A 165 -13.46 -3.21 -0.27
C LYS A 165 -13.53 -4.01 -1.57
N LYS A 166 -12.57 -3.84 -2.48
CA LYS A 166 -12.46 -4.60 -3.73
C LYS A 166 -11.86 -5.99 -3.53
N ASP A 167 -11.26 -6.29 -2.38
CA ASP A 167 -10.61 -7.57 -2.13
C ASP A 167 -11.58 -8.74 -2.25
N GLY A 168 -11.19 -9.77 -3.00
CA GLY A 168 -12.01 -10.97 -3.21
C GLY A 168 -13.15 -10.80 -4.23
N THR A 169 -13.28 -9.63 -4.86
CA THR A 169 -14.14 -9.47 -6.05
C THR A 169 -13.56 -10.21 -7.25
N GLU A 170 -14.40 -10.52 -8.24
CA GLU A 170 -13.95 -11.13 -9.51
C GLU A 170 -12.87 -10.29 -10.19
N THR A 171 -13.02 -8.96 -10.18
CA THR A 171 -12.01 -8.04 -10.72
C THR A 171 -10.69 -8.15 -9.98
N HIS A 172 -10.70 -8.19 -8.64
CA HIS A 172 -9.48 -8.39 -7.83
C HIS A 172 -8.79 -9.70 -8.17
N THR A 173 -9.54 -10.81 -8.26
CA THR A 173 -8.99 -12.12 -8.66
C THR A 173 -8.41 -12.08 -10.07
N ARG A 174 -9.13 -11.50 -11.05
CA ARG A 174 -8.68 -11.39 -12.44
C ARG A 174 -7.40 -10.58 -12.56
N VAL A 175 -7.34 -9.45 -11.86
CA VAL A 175 -6.18 -8.56 -11.84
C VAL A 175 -4.98 -9.28 -11.23
N LEU A 176 -5.14 -9.97 -10.10
CA LEU A 176 -4.04 -10.75 -9.51
C LEU A 176 -3.57 -11.91 -10.39
N LEU A 177 -4.46 -12.54 -11.14
CA LEU A 177 -4.10 -13.58 -12.11
C LEU A 177 -3.27 -13.01 -13.27
N LEU A 178 -3.68 -11.86 -13.82
CA LEU A 178 -2.90 -11.16 -14.86
C LEU A 178 -1.50 -10.78 -14.36
N ARG A 179 -1.39 -10.41 -13.07
CA ARG A 179 -0.09 -10.24 -12.41
C ARG A 179 0.70 -11.53 -12.49
N GLN A 180 0.19 -12.65 -11.97
CA GLN A 180 0.92 -13.92 -11.98
C GLN A 180 1.37 -14.35 -13.39
N ILE A 181 0.52 -14.19 -14.40
CA ILE A 181 0.84 -14.58 -15.78
C ILE A 181 1.92 -13.68 -16.38
N TRP A 182 1.65 -12.39 -16.48
CA TRP A 182 2.51 -11.49 -17.25
C TRP A 182 3.72 -11.07 -16.48
N SER A 183 3.48 -10.73 -15.23
CA SER A 183 4.50 -10.19 -14.38
C SER A 183 5.49 -11.24 -13.94
N GLU A 184 5.01 -12.19 -13.15
CA GLU A 184 5.86 -13.23 -12.59
C GLU A 184 6.39 -14.13 -13.70
N GLY A 185 5.64 -14.30 -14.80
CA GLY A 185 6.09 -14.95 -16.02
C GLY A 185 7.27 -14.24 -16.71
N CYS A 186 7.19 -12.92 -16.96
CA CYS A 186 8.30 -12.15 -17.53
C CYS A 186 9.56 -12.25 -16.65
N PHE A 187 9.39 -12.13 -15.34
CA PHE A 187 10.48 -12.27 -14.38
C PHE A 187 11.08 -13.67 -14.34
N ALA A 188 10.25 -14.71 -14.34
CA ALA A 188 10.72 -16.09 -14.40
C ALA A 188 11.51 -16.36 -15.69
N ALA A 189 11.06 -15.81 -16.82
CA ALA A 189 11.76 -15.90 -18.10
C ALA A 189 13.13 -15.21 -18.07
N GLN A 190 13.22 -14.01 -17.48
CA GLN A 190 14.49 -13.30 -17.29
C GLN A 190 15.45 -14.08 -16.39
N LYS A 191 14.96 -14.61 -15.25
CA LYS A 191 15.77 -15.43 -14.33
C LYS A 191 16.28 -16.71 -14.99
N ALA A 192 15.46 -17.36 -15.82
CA ALA A 192 15.85 -18.59 -16.51
C ALA A 192 16.83 -18.34 -17.68
N ARG A 193 16.81 -17.15 -18.31
CA ARG A 193 17.64 -16.81 -19.48
C ARG A 193 18.31 -15.44 -19.37
N PRO A 194 19.23 -15.24 -18.40
CA PRO A 194 19.83 -13.93 -18.14
C PRO A 194 20.63 -13.38 -19.32
N ASN A 195 21.30 -14.24 -20.11
CA ASN A 195 22.12 -13.81 -21.26
C ASN A 195 21.31 -13.46 -22.53
N PHE A 196 20.05 -13.90 -22.63
CA PHE A 196 19.23 -13.72 -23.82
C PHE A 196 18.37 -12.44 -23.76
N PHE A 197 17.97 -12.04 -22.56
CA PHE A 197 17.08 -10.89 -22.35
C PHE A 197 17.80 -9.54 -22.46
N PHE A 198 19.12 -9.47 -22.22
CA PHE A 198 19.90 -8.25 -22.45
C PHE A 198 19.92 -7.79 -23.92
N GLY A 199 19.66 -8.69 -24.88
CA GLY A 199 19.73 -8.37 -26.32
C GLY A 199 18.42 -7.91 -26.97
N ILE A 200 17.25 -8.14 -26.35
CA ILE A 200 15.94 -7.99 -27.04
C ILE A 200 15.24 -6.66 -26.72
N PHE A 201 15.59 -5.98 -25.62
CA PHE A 201 14.87 -4.77 -25.18
C PHE A 201 15.36 -3.45 -25.78
N SER A 202 16.37 -3.48 -26.66
CA SER A 202 16.85 -2.27 -27.34
C SER A 202 16.11 -1.92 -28.64
N TYR A 203 15.18 -2.77 -29.15
CA TYR A 203 14.74 -2.66 -30.55
C TYR A 203 13.24 -2.78 -30.86
N LEU A 204 12.34 -2.94 -29.89
CA LEU A 204 10.93 -3.19 -30.18
C LEU A 204 9.97 -2.38 -29.31
N LEU A 205 9.92 -1.07 -29.52
CA LEU A 205 8.85 -0.21 -29.01
C LEU A 205 8.74 1.00 -29.95
N LEU A 206 7.87 0.94 -30.98
CA LEU A 206 7.29 2.18 -31.55
C LEU A 206 6.09 2.07 -32.51
N GLU A 207 5.64 0.91 -33.03
CA GLU A 207 4.66 0.97 -34.14
C GLU A 207 3.19 0.59 -33.88
N PHE A 208 2.77 0.06 -32.73
CA PHE A 208 1.37 -0.36 -32.60
C PHE A 208 0.78 -0.21 -31.21
N TYR A 209 0.24 0.97 -30.84
CA TYR A 209 -0.55 1.05 -29.61
C TYR A 209 -1.76 1.98 -29.70
N HIS A 210 -2.95 1.37 -29.85
CA HIS A 210 -4.25 2.02 -29.75
C HIS A 210 -4.95 1.70 -28.40
N LYS A 211 -5.36 2.79 -27.74
CA LYS A 211 -6.22 2.99 -26.55
C LYS A 211 -6.92 1.76 -25.94
N ASN A 212 -6.59 1.44 -24.69
CA ASN A 212 -7.51 1.38 -23.53
C ASN A 212 -6.94 0.47 -22.41
N SER A 213 -6.94 1.05 -21.20
CA SER A 213 -6.79 0.44 -19.85
C SER A 213 -5.54 -0.41 -19.61
N PHE A 214 -4.56 0.19 -18.92
CA PHE A 214 -3.25 -0.42 -18.62
C PHE A 214 -3.15 -0.85 -17.18
N PHE A 215 -2.36 -1.89 -16.96
CA PHE A 215 -2.11 -2.62 -15.72
C PHE A 215 -0.64 -2.45 -15.36
N LEU A 216 -0.34 -2.12 -14.10
CA LEU A 216 1.03 -2.05 -13.60
C LEU A 216 1.43 -3.30 -12.86
N LEU A 217 2.74 -3.50 -12.83
CA LEU A 217 3.44 -4.48 -12.04
C LEU A 217 4.72 -3.82 -11.53
N PHE A 218 5.18 -4.25 -10.35
CA PHE A 218 6.59 -4.18 -9.98
C PHE A 218 7.04 -5.55 -9.49
N ILE A 219 8.20 -6.03 -9.94
CA ILE A 219 8.84 -7.23 -9.38
C ILE A 219 10.22 -6.88 -8.89
N GLN A 220 10.49 -7.27 -7.64
CA GLN A 220 11.80 -7.25 -7.00
C GLN A 220 12.75 -8.25 -7.69
N LEU A 221 13.83 -7.76 -8.31
CA LEU A 221 15.01 -8.58 -8.59
C LEU A 221 15.88 -8.65 -7.33
N GLY A 222 15.88 -9.81 -6.70
CA GLY A 222 16.88 -10.28 -5.74
C GLY A 222 17.52 -11.57 -6.25
#